data_AF-A0A1A3D0Q4-F1
#
_entry.id   AF-A0A1A3D0Q4-F1
#
_cell.length_a   1.000
_cell.length_b   1.000
_cell.length_c   1.000
_cell.angle_alpha   90.00
_cell.angle_beta   90.00
_cell.angle_gamma   90.00
#
_symmetry.space_group_name_H-M   'P 1'
#
loop_
_entity.id
_entity.type
_entity.pdbx_description
1 polymer ?
#
loop_
_entity_poly.entity_id
_entity_poly.type
_entity_poly.pdbx_seq_one_letter_code
_entity_poly.pdbx_strand_id
1 'polypeptide(L)'
;MTTPKSTKPETDDRPSRLQAIADIDPQAAQDAAWVWIERLGAGLPGDAAEIELAQLFAAGAPAVVDGQTDGMLVGWTTPDTDLNRTGRVLRTAAKTMTTRLGLMPWLGKKFDRPAQRGTNSLTTTATLLTLVLAPSYRMRRAGDHWEGFDMLNRVEESVVAPGTQVLVLDYETIGSNPWPISRIRDEAVQIVPGVYLGAKLWHQDNGYRQLAYWAAKSPIAA
;
A
#
# COMPACT_ATOMS: atom_id res chain seq x y z
N MET A 1 14.58 13.96 -44.72
CA MET A 1 13.94 14.09 -43.40
C MET A 1 13.58 12.71 -42.92
N THR A 2 14.40 12.13 -42.05
CA THR A 2 14.18 10.83 -41.41
C THR A 2 13.36 11.05 -40.14
N THR A 3 12.18 10.46 -40.09
CA THR A 3 11.30 10.45 -38.91
C THR A 3 12.02 9.75 -37.75
N PRO A 4 12.01 10.29 -36.51
CA PRO A 4 12.57 9.57 -35.38
C PRO A 4 11.75 8.31 -35.14
N LYS A 5 12.41 7.15 -35.10
CA LYS A 5 11.83 5.93 -34.56
C LYS A 5 11.48 6.20 -33.10
N SER A 6 10.19 6.13 -32.77
CA SER A 6 9.73 6.09 -31.38
C SER A 6 10.38 4.88 -30.71
N THR A 7 11.39 5.13 -29.89
CA THR A 7 11.93 4.13 -28.96
C THR A 7 10.87 3.91 -27.90
N LYS A 8 10.16 2.78 -28.00
CA LYS A 8 9.44 2.19 -26.86
C LYS A 8 10.43 2.18 -25.68
N PRO A 9 10.04 2.67 -24.48
CA PRO A 9 10.89 2.52 -23.31
C PRO A 9 11.22 1.04 -23.17
N GLU A 10 12.51 0.73 -23.05
CA GLU A 10 13.03 -0.60 -22.77
C GLU A 10 12.26 -1.13 -21.57
N THR A 11 11.50 -2.22 -21.74
CA THR A 11 10.75 -2.85 -20.66
C THR A 11 11.72 -3.12 -19.53
N ASP A 12 11.48 -2.46 -18.41
CA ASP A 12 12.26 -2.63 -17.21
C ASP A 12 12.21 -4.10 -16.76
N ASP A 13 13.28 -4.84 -17.01
CA ASP A 13 13.42 -6.27 -16.72
C ASP A 13 13.78 -6.53 -15.24
N ARG A 14 13.91 -5.48 -14.42
CA ARG A 14 14.23 -5.61 -12.99
C ARG A 14 13.22 -6.49 -12.22
N PRO A 15 11.89 -6.44 -12.44
CA PRO A 15 10.97 -7.36 -11.78
C PRO A 15 11.23 -8.83 -12.12
N SER A 16 11.47 -9.15 -13.40
CA SER A 16 11.81 -10.51 -13.83
C SER A 16 13.12 -11.01 -13.18
N ARG A 17 14.11 -10.13 -13.07
CA ARG A 17 15.39 -10.45 -12.42
C ARG A 17 15.23 -10.71 -10.93
N LEU A 18 14.39 -9.93 -10.24
CA LEU A 18 14.06 -10.19 -8.84
C LEU A 18 13.36 -11.54 -8.67
N GLN A 19 12.47 -11.91 -9.58
CA GLN A 19 11.85 -13.24 -9.57
C GLN A 19 12.88 -14.35 -9.78
N ALA A 20 13.82 -14.18 -10.72
CA ALA A 20 14.89 -15.14 -10.93
C ALA A 20 15.82 -15.28 -9.71
N ILE A 21 16.06 -14.19 -8.97
CA ILE A 21 16.77 -14.25 -7.68
C ILE A 21 15.92 -14.99 -6.66
N ALA A 22 14.61 -14.71 -6.59
CA ALA A 22 13.71 -15.33 -5.61
C ALA A 22 13.64 -16.86 -5.76
N ASP A 23 13.82 -17.38 -6.97
CA ASP A 23 13.86 -18.83 -7.21
C ASP A 23 15.12 -19.51 -6.64
N ILE A 24 16.18 -18.74 -6.37
CA ILE A 24 17.47 -19.22 -5.85
C ILE A 24 17.64 -18.86 -4.37
N ASP A 25 17.38 -17.60 -4.03
CA ASP A 25 17.51 -17.00 -2.71
C ASP A 25 16.35 -16.00 -2.48
N PRO A 26 15.22 -16.48 -1.94
CA PRO A 26 14.06 -15.65 -1.64
C PRO A 26 14.36 -14.49 -0.69
N GLN A 27 15.31 -14.66 0.25
CA GLN A 27 15.66 -13.61 1.19
C GLN A 27 16.42 -12.48 0.50
N ALA A 28 17.40 -12.82 -0.34
CA ALA A 28 18.11 -11.82 -1.13
C ALA A 28 17.18 -11.05 -2.08
N ALA A 29 16.18 -11.74 -2.68
CA ALA A 29 15.17 -11.09 -3.50
C ALA A 29 14.28 -10.14 -2.69
N GLN A 30 13.83 -10.55 -1.50
CA GLN A 30 13.06 -9.71 -0.58
C GLN A 30 13.85 -8.46 -0.20
N ASP A 31 15.11 -8.60 0.21
CA ASP A 31 15.96 -7.48 0.63
C ASP A 31 16.18 -6.50 -0.53
N ALA A 32 16.48 -7.01 -1.73
CA ALA A 32 16.68 -6.20 -2.93
C ALA A 32 15.40 -5.46 -3.35
N ALA A 33 14.25 -6.13 -3.30
CA ALA A 33 12.95 -5.51 -3.59
C ALA A 33 12.61 -4.42 -2.58
N TRP A 34 12.87 -4.67 -1.30
CA TRP A 34 12.61 -3.69 -0.23
C TRP A 34 13.46 -2.42 -0.42
N VAL A 35 14.77 -2.57 -0.64
CA VAL A 35 15.68 -1.44 -0.91
C VAL A 35 15.27 -0.67 -2.16
N TRP A 36 14.80 -1.38 -3.20
CA TRP A 36 14.30 -0.72 -4.41
C TRP A 36 13.08 0.15 -4.10
N ILE A 37 12.09 -0.39 -3.38
CA ILE A 37 10.89 0.35 -3.00
C ILE A 37 11.24 1.55 -2.10
N GLU A 38 12.17 1.42 -1.16
CA GLU A 38 12.66 2.53 -0.33
C GLU A 38 13.26 3.65 -1.19
N ARG A 39 14.11 3.31 -2.16
CA ARG A 39 14.70 4.27 -3.10
C ARG A 39 13.62 5.01 -3.90
N LEU A 40 12.60 4.29 -4.37
CA LEU A 40 11.48 4.87 -5.09
C LEU A 40 10.67 5.81 -4.19
N GLY A 41 10.41 5.40 -2.94
CA GLY A 41 9.75 6.22 -1.95
C GLY A 41 10.48 7.54 -1.68
N ALA A 42 11.80 7.51 -1.58
CA ALA A 42 12.64 8.70 -1.43
C ALA A 42 12.55 9.67 -2.63
N GLY A 43 12.17 9.17 -3.82
CA GLY A 43 11.95 9.97 -5.02
C GLY A 43 10.56 10.59 -5.13
N LEU A 44 9.59 10.20 -4.29
CA LEU A 44 8.23 10.74 -4.36
C LEU A 44 8.14 12.20 -3.84
N PRO A 45 7.29 13.04 -4.45
CA PRO A 45 6.33 12.77 -5.54
C PRO A 45 6.89 13.10 -6.94
N GLY A 46 8.17 12.80 -7.22
CA GLY A 46 8.75 13.06 -8.53
C GLY A 46 8.22 12.10 -9.60
N ASP A 47 7.93 12.63 -10.80
CA ASP A 47 7.32 11.89 -11.91
C ASP A 47 8.02 10.56 -12.22
N ALA A 48 9.36 10.54 -12.22
CA ALA A 48 10.14 9.34 -12.50
C ALA A 48 9.88 8.23 -11.45
N ALA A 49 9.78 8.58 -10.17
CA ALA A 49 9.51 7.63 -9.11
C ALA A 49 8.06 7.13 -9.16
N GLU A 50 7.10 8.00 -9.49
CA GLU A 50 5.69 7.61 -9.65
C GLU A 50 5.49 6.67 -10.84
N ILE A 51 6.13 6.95 -11.98
CA ILE A 51 6.09 6.08 -13.16
C ILE A 51 6.69 4.71 -12.82
N GLU A 52 7.86 4.67 -12.19
CA GLU A 52 8.52 3.40 -11.85
C GLU A 52 7.73 2.59 -10.80
N LEU A 53 7.12 3.25 -9.81
CA LEU A 53 6.22 2.57 -8.86
C LEU A 53 4.96 2.04 -9.53
N ALA A 54 4.37 2.80 -10.46
CA ALA A 54 3.19 2.34 -11.21
C ALA A 54 3.52 1.13 -12.09
N GLN A 55 4.69 1.14 -12.75
CA GLN A 55 5.18 -0.01 -13.53
C GLN A 55 5.44 -1.22 -12.65
N LEU A 56 6.10 -1.04 -11.50
CA LEU A 56 6.35 -2.12 -10.54
C LEU A 56 5.05 -2.70 -9.99
N PHE A 57 4.08 -1.84 -9.66
CA PHE A 57 2.76 -2.27 -9.19
C PHE A 57 2.00 -3.06 -10.26
N ALA A 58 1.97 -2.58 -11.51
CA ALA A 58 1.30 -3.26 -12.62
C ALA A 58 1.95 -4.60 -13.03
N ALA A 59 3.25 -4.77 -12.75
CA ALA A 59 3.97 -6.02 -12.99
C ALA A 59 3.75 -7.09 -11.90
N GLY A 60 3.23 -6.70 -10.74
CA GLY A 60 3.04 -7.61 -9.61
C GLY A 60 1.84 -8.54 -9.78
N ALA A 61 1.88 -9.68 -9.09
CA ALA A 61 0.74 -10.60 -8.99
C ALA A 61 -0.16 -10.22 -7.80
N PRO A 62 -1.43 -10.68 -7.72
CA PRO A 62 -2.25 -10.48 -6.52
C PRO A 62 -1.51 -10.95 -5.26
N ALA A 63 -1.53 -10.13 -4.21
CA ALA A 63 -0.78 -10.47 -2.99
C ALA A 63 -1.26 -11.79 -2.37
N VAL A 64 -0.33 -12.73 -2.16
CA VAL A 64 -0.56 -13.95 -1.39
C VAL A 64 0.11 -13.79 -0.04
N VAL A 65 -0.69 -13.44 0.97
CA VAL A 65 -0.20 -13.09 2.30
C VAL A 65 -1.10 -13.68 3.37
N ASP A 66 -0.49 -14.15 4.46
CA ASP A 66 -1.16 -14.59 5.67
C ASP A 66 -0.29 -14.21 6.88
N GLY A 67 -0.93 -13.91 8.01
CA GLY A 67 -0.23 -13.51 9.23
C GLY A 67 0.22 -12.03 9.24
N GLN A 68 1.17 -11.73 10.13
CA GLN A 68 1.64 -10.39 10.42
C GLN A 68 2.66 -9.91 9.38
N THR A 69 2.58 -8.63 9.00
CA THR A 69 3.53 -7.94 8.15
C THR A 69 4.11 -6.69 8.82
N ASP A 70 5.32 -6.30 8.42
CA ASP A 70 5.93 -5.02 8.76
C ASP A 70 5.72 -4.05 7.60
N GLY A 71 5.15 -2.88 7.91
CA GLY A 71 4.70 -1.90 6.94
C GLY A 71 5.64 -0.70 6.80
N MET A 72 5.64 -0.12 5.60
CA MET A 72 6.28 1.15 5.29
C MET A 72 5.36 2.03 4.43
N LEU A 73 5.16 3.27 4.84
CA LEU A 73 4.56 4.27 3.95
C LEU A 73 5.63 4.68 2.94
N VAL A 74 5.58 4.13 1.72
CA VAL A 74 6.55 4.39 0.65
C VAL A 74 6.57 5.88 0.31
N GLY A 75 5.39 6.49 0.18
CA GLY A 75 5.28 7.94 0.07
C GLY A 75 3.95 8.39 -0.51
N TRP A 76 3.73 9.71 -0.45
CA TRP A 76 2.52 10.35 -0.96
C TRP A 76 2.72 10.73 -2.43
N THR A 77 1.81 10.30 -3.31
CA THR A 77 1.85 10.61 -4.74
C THR A 77 1.44 12.06 -5.00
N THR A 78 1.71 12.56 -6.19
CA THR A 78 1.12 13.79 -6.71
C THR A 78 -0.40 13.69 -6.57
N PRO A 79 -1.06 14.67 -5.93
CA PRO A 79 -2.49 14.58 -5.75
C PRO A 79 -3.17 14.57 -7.12
N ASP A 80 -4.05 13.60 -7.32
CA ASP A 80 -4.91 13.55 -8.50
C ASP A 80 -5.69 14.87 -8.64
N THR A 81 -5.78 15.38 -9.87
CA THR A 81 -6.43 16.67 -10.17
C THR A 81 -7.90 16.70 -9.79
N ASP A 82 -8.57 15.54 -9.82
CA ASP A 82 -9.97 15.37 -9.47
C ASP A 82 -10.19 15.00 -8.00
N LEU A 83 -9.12 14.88 -7.19
CA LEU A 83 -9.25 14.60 -5.77
C LEU A 83 -10.10 15.68 -5.10
N ASN A 84 -11.23 15.32 -4.49
CA ASN A 84 -12.17 16.28 -3.94
C ASN A 84 -11.58 17.06 -2.75
N ARG A 85 -12.27 18.13 -2.31
CA ARG A 85 -11.78 18.99 -1.21
C ARG A 85 -11.48 18.19 0.06
N THR A 86 -12.35 17.25 0.43
CA THR A 86 -12.20 16.41 1.63
C THR A 86 -10.95 15.53 1.55
N GLY A 87 -10.77 14.81 0.44
CA GLY A 87 -9.59 14.00 0.17
C GLY A 87 -8.31 14.81 0.17
N ARG A 88 -8.31 16.03 -0.41
CA ARG A 88 -7.15 16.94 -0.39
C ARG A 88 -6.77 17.36 1.03
N VAL A 89 -7.75 17.70 1.87
CA VAL A 89 -7.50 18.10 3.26
C VAL A 89 -6.95 16.92 4.06
N LEU A 90 -7.59 15.75 3.98
CA LEU A 90 -7.13 14.53 4.67
C LEU A 90 -5.73 14.12 4.24
N ARG A 91 -5.47 14.09 2.93
CA ARG A 91 -4.13 13.80 2.37
C ARG A 91 -3.10 14.79 2.89
N THR A 92 -3.40 16.09 2.89
CA THR A 92 -2.45 17.12 3.34
C THR A 92 -2.15 17.00 4.83
N ALA A 93 -3.16 16.76 5.65
CA ALA A 93 -3.00 16.55 7.09
C ALA A 93 -2.17 15.29 7.37
N ALA A 94 -2.53 14.16 6.75
CA ALA A 94 -1.82 12.89 6.92
C ALA A 94 -0.37 12.96 6.39
N LYS A 95 -0.14 13.62 5.25
CA LYS A 95 1.21 13.90 4.73
C LYS A 95 2.02 14.73 5.71
N THR A 96 1.46 15.82 6.22
CA THR A 96 2.14 16.68 7.20
C THR A 96 2.52 15.89 8.46
N MET A 97 1.59 15.11 9.00
CA MET A 97 1.82 14.27 10.17
C MET A 97 2.96 13.25 9.95
N THR A 98 2.93 12.55 8.82
CA THR A 98 3.90 11.47 8.54
C THR A 98 5.26 12.00 8.10
N THR A 99 5.32 13.02 7.24
CA THR A 99 6.59 13.48 6.64
C THR A 99 7.24 14.64 7.39
N ARG A 100 6.45 15.55 8.00
CA ARG A 100 7.01 16.71 8.72
C ARG A 100 7.14 16.49 10.22
N LEU A 101 6.18 15.77 10.82
CA LEU A 101 6.19 15.50 12.25
C LEU A 101 6.80 14.14 12.60
N GLY A 102 7.10 13.30 11.59
CA GLY A 102 7.68 11.96 11.79
C GLY A 102 6.74 11.00 12.54
N LEU A 103 5.45 11.31 12.62
CA LEU A 103 4.48 10.50 13.32
C LEU A 103 3.95 9.43 12.37
N MET A 104 4.50 8.22 12.50
CA MET A 104 4.07 7.06 11.73
C MET A 104 3.15 6.17 12.58
N PRO A 105 1.81 6.30 12.47
CA PRO A 105 0.87 5.57 13.33
C PRO A 105 0.71 4.10 12.93
N TRP A 106 1.06 3.75 11.69
CA TRP A 106 0.86 2.43 11.10
C TRP A 106 2.15 1.64 11.07
N LEU A 107 2.08 0.40 11.54
CA LEU A 107 3.21 -0.53 11.68
C LEU A 107 3.21 -1.63 10.62
N GLY A 108 2.07 -1.88 9.96
CA GLY A 108 1.89 -3.03 9.10
C GLY A 108 0.46 -3.54 9.13
N LYS A 109 0.24 -4.73 8.60
CA LYS A 109 -1.09 -5.34 8.54
C LYS A 109 -0.99 -6.78 9.01
N LYS A 110 -2.12 -7.31 9.48
CA LYS A 110 -2.28 -8.72 9.76
C LYS A 110 -3.35 -9.28 8.85
N PHE A 111 -3.06 -10.40 8.22
CA PHE A 111 -3.94 -11.08 7.29
C PHE A 111 -4.40 -12.40 7.88
N ASP A 112 -5.66 -12.72 7.65
CA ASP A 112 -6.26 -14.04 7.81
C ASP A 112 -6.75 -14.45 6.42
N ARG A 113 -5.87 -15.14 5.69
CA ARG A 113 -6.14 -15.54 4.30
C ARG A 113 -7.33 -16.49 4.21
N PRO A 114 -7.46 -17.54 5.03
CA PRO A 114 -8.63 -18.43 5.00
C PRO A 114 -9.95 -17.68 5.24
N ALA A 115 -9.98 -16.71 6.15
CA ALA A 115 -11.19 -15.93 6.43
C ALA A 115 -11.40 -14.75 5.47
N GLN A 116 -10.49 -14.53 4.51
CA GLN A 116 -10.50 -13.38 3.59
C GLN A 116 -10.63 -12.05 4.33
N ARG A 117 -9.85 -11.90 5.41
CA ARG A 117 -9.91 -10.77 6.32
C ARG A 117 -8.53 -10.26 6.69
N GLY A 118 -8.50 -9.07 7.24
CA GLY A 118 -7.30 -8.56 7.89
C GLY A 118 -7.57 -7.37 8.78
N THR A 119 -6.49 -6.85 9.35
CA THR A 119 -6.49 -5.71 10.26
C THR A 119 -5.21 -4.90 10.04
N ASN A 120 -5.20 -3.63 10.42
CA ASN A 120 -3.98 -2.84 10.51
C ASN A 120 -3.36 -2.97 11.90
N SER A 121 -2.04 -3.08 11.92
CA SER A 121 -1.22 -2.98 13.13
C SER A 121 -0.79 -1.52 13.32
N LEU A 122 -0.95 -1.02 14.55
CA LEU A 122 -0.88 0.40 14.89
C LEU A 122 -0.05 0.60 16.15
N THR A 123 0.59 1.77 16.24
CA THR A 123 1.29 2.19 17.47
C THR A 123 0.31 2.53 18.59
N THR A 124 0.78 2.48 19.84
CA THR A 124 -0.02 2.91 20.99
C THR A 124 -0.48 4.37 20.87
N THR A 125 0.35 5.26 20.32
CA THR A 125 -0.03 6.66 20.09
C THR A 125 -1.18 6.78 19.09
N ALA A 126 -1.18 5.97 18.03
CA ALA A 126 -2.28 5.93 17.06
C ALA A 126 -3.60 5.50 17.71
N THR A 127 -3.53 4.57 18.67
CA THR A 127 -4.69 4.13 19.44
C THR A 127 -5.30 5.28 20.23
N LEU A 128 -4.48 6.07 20.93
CA LEU A 128 -4.95 7.22 21.71
C LEU A 128 -5.62 8.27 20.81
N LEU A 129 -5.01 8.59 19.67
CA LEU A 129 -5.60 9.52 18.70
C LEU A 129 -6.93 9.00 18.15
N THR A 130 -7.02 7.70 17.87
CA THR A 130 -8.26 7.08 17.38
C THR A 130 -9.37 7.14 18.42
N LEU A 131 -9.07 6.93 19.70
CA LEU A 131 -10.07 7.02 20.77
C LEU A 131 -10.64 8.44 20.92
N VAL A 132 -9.86 9.48 20.63
CA VAL A 132 -10.35 10.87 20.64
C VAL A 132 -11.26 11.15 19.44
N LEU A 133 -10.88 10.68 18.26
CA LEU A 133 -11.60 10.96 17.01
C LEU A 133 -12.83 10.05 16.82
N ALA A 134 -12.78 8.84 17.35
CA ALA A 134 -13.80 7.80 17.21
C ALA A 134 -13.97 7.05 18.55
N PRO A 135 -14.61 7.67 19.56
CA PRO A 135 -14.66 7.13 20.92
C PRO A 135 -15.47 5.84 21.06
N SER A 136 -16.34 5.53 20.09
CA SER A 136 -17.07 4.25 20.01
C SER A 136 -16.24 3.14 19.35
N TYR A 137 -15.17 3.48 18.63
CA TYR A 137 -14.34 2.50 17.96
C TYR A 137 -13.47 1.74 18.97
N ARG A 138 -13.23 0.45 18.70
CA ARG A 138 -12.48 -0.44 19.59
C ARG A 138 -11.36 -1.10 18.81
N MET A 139 -10.13 -0.89 19.26
CA MET A 139 -8.97 -1.64 18.81
C MET A 139 -8.66 -2.77 19.80
N ARG A 140 -7.99 -3.80 19.31
CA ARG A 140 -7.59 -4.97 20.09
C ARG A 140 -6.10 -4.87 20.38
N ARG A 141 -5.70 -5.11 21.62
CA ARG A 141 -4.27 -5.15 21.95
C ARG A 141 -3.68 -6.49 21.50
N ALA A 142 -2.55 -6.45 20.81
CA ALA A 142 -1.83 -7.62 20.31
C ALA A 142 -0.34 -7.49 20.69
N GLY A 143 0.02 -8.00 21.87
CA GLY A 143 1.38 -7.87 22.40
C GLY A 143 1.77 -6.40 22.64
N ASP A 144 2.72 -5.93 21.84
CA ASP A 144 3.32 -4.59 21.88
C ASP A 144 2.65 -3.56 20.97
N HIS A 145 1.71 -3.99 20.13
CA HIS A 145 0.97 -3.13 19.20
C HIS A 145 -0.54 -3.30 19.36
N TRP A 146 -1.29 -2.54 18.56
CA TRP A 146 -2.74 -2.58 18.51
C TRP A 146 -3.22 -2.98 17.11
N GLU A 147 -4.21 -3.84 17.06
CA GLU A 147 -4.91 -4.24 15.84
C GLU A 147 -6.25 -3.51 15.74
N GLY A 148 -6.54 -2.98 14.56
CA GLY A 148 -7.82 -2.34 14.26
C GLY A 148 -7.96 -2.10 12.78
N PHE A 149 -8.99 -1.34 12.43
CA PHE A 149 -9.43 -1.08 11.06
C PHE A 149 -9.55 -2.38 10.28
N ASP A 150 -10.59 -3.15 10.58
CA ASP A 150 -10.83 -4.45 9.97
C ASP A 150 -11.06 -4.28 8.46
N MET A 151 -10.59 -5.22 7.65
CA MET A 151 -10.71 -5.19 6.19
C MET A 151 -11.20 -6.54 5.66
N LEU A 152 -12.01 -6.48 4.61
CA LEU A 152 -12.38 -7.65 3.80
C LEU A 152 -11.45 -7.74 2.60
N ASN A 153 -10.93 -8.94 2.33
CA ASN A 153 -9.90 -9.14 1.34
C ASN A 153 -10.41 -9.99 0.19
N ARG A 154 -10.14 -9.58 -1.05
CA ARG A 154 -10.54 -10.34 -2.25
C ARG A 154 -9.67 -9.98 -3.44
N VAL A 155 -9.59 -10.87 -4.42
CA VAL A 155 -8.89 -10.58 -5.67
C VAL A 155 -9.86 -9.90 -6.64
N GLU A 156 -9.47 -8.74 -7.15
CA GLU A 156 -10.21 -8.01 -8.19
C GLU A 156 -9.22 -7.35 -9.16
N GLU A 157 -9.75 -6.80 -10.26
CA GLU A 157 -8.98 -5.89 -11.09
C GLU A 157 -8.67 -4.58 -10.34
N SER A 158 -7.45 -4.07 -10.52
CA SER A 158 -7.00 -2.80 -9.93
C SER A 158 -7.71 -1.60 -10.52
N VAL A 159 -8.03 -0.63 -9.67
CA VAL A 159 -8.54 0.67 -10.12
C VAL A 159 -7.43 1.55 -10.71
N VAL A 160 -6.21 1.46 -10.20
CA VAL A 160 -5.08 2.32 -10.61
C VAL A 160 -4.21 1.71 -11.70
N ALA A 161 -4.27 0.39 -11.90
CA ALA A 161 -3.54 -0.34 -12.93
C ALA A 161 -4.47 -1.30 -13.70
N PRO A 162 -5.30 -0.80 -14.63
CA PRO A 162 -6.24 -1.63 -15.40
C PRO A 162 -5.56 -2.84 -16.05
N GLY A 163 -6.23 -4.00 -16.02
CA GLY A 163 -5.67 -5.29 -16.45
C GLY A 163 -4.82 -6.02 -15.40
N THR A 164 -4.47 -5.39 -14.28
CA THR A 164 -3.71 -6.01 -13.17
C THR A 164 -4.67 -6.58 -12.13
N GLN A 165 -4.51 -7.84 -11.75
CA GLN A 165 -5.25 -8.43 -10.62
C GLN A 165 -4.53 -8.11 -9.30
N VAL A 166 -5.27 -7.68 -8.30
CA VAL A 166 -4.74 -7.22 -7.00
C VAL A 166 -5.51 -7.83 -5.84
N LEU A 167 -4.85 -7.97 -4.69
CA LEU A 167 -5.56 -8.18 -3.43
C LEU A 167 -6.13 -6.84 -2.96
N VAL A 168 -7.44 -6.70 -3.04
CA VAL A 168 -8.18 -5.57 -2.49
C VAL A 168 -8.32 -5.72 -1.00
N LEU A 169 -8.09 -4.63 -0.27
CA LEU A 169 -8.35 -4.48 1.15
C LEU A 169 -9.47 -3.45 1.32
N ASP A 170 -10.67 -3.94 1.57
CA ASP A 170 -11.90 -3.15 1.63
C ASP A 170 -12.26 -2.79 3.07
N TYR A 171 -12.15 -1.51 3.39
CA TYR A 171 -12.49 -0.95 4.70
C TYR A 171 -13.93 -0.44 4.78
N GLU A 172 -14.63 -0.33 3.66
CA GLU A 172 -15.95 0.29 3.57
C GLU A 172 -17.04 -0.73 3.88
N THR A 173 -17.00 -1.89 3.21
CA THR A 173 -18.06 -2.90 3.25
C THR A 173 -18.25 -3.55 4.63
N ILE A 174 -17.21 -3.56 5.47
CA ILE A 174 -17.30 -4.14 6.82
C ILE A 174 -18.20 -3.32 7.78
N GLY A 175 -18.44 -2.04 7.47
CA GLY A 175 -19.39 -1.16 8.18
C GLY A 175 -18.99 -0.70 9.58
N SER A 176 -18.02 -1.37 10.24
CA SER A 176 -17.58 -1.03 11.60
C SER A 176 -16.49 0.05 11.66
N ASN A 177 -15.85 0.37 10.53
CA ASN A 177 -14.74 1.31 10.50
C ASN A 177 -15.23 2.76 10.62
N PRO A 178 -14.52 3.60 11.41
CA PRO A 178 -14.89 5.00 11.54
C PRO A 178 -14.51 5.77 10.27
N TRP A 179 -15.18 6.88 10.04
CA TRP A 179 -14.70 7.87 9.08
C TRP A 179 -13.36 8.46 9.59
N PRO A 180 -12.34 8.67 8.73
CA PRO A 180 -12.33 8.51 7.26
C PRO A 180 -11.91 7.11 6.78
N ILE A 181 -11.59 6.18 7.66
CA ILE A 181 -11.06 4.84 7.29
C ILE A 181 -12.07 4.05 6.46
N SER A 182 -13.37 4.19 6.74
CA SER A 182 -14.44 3.58 5.93
C SER A 182 -14.54 4.12 4.50
N ARG A 183 -13.70 5.09 4.11
CA ARG A 183 -13.59 5.60 2.72
C ARG A 183 -12.27 5.21 2.06
N ILE A 184 -11.50 4.34 2.69
CA ILE A 184 -10.23 3.86 2.16
C ILE A 184 -10.45 2.51 1.47
N ARG A 185 -9.78 2.35 0.34
CA ARG A 185 -9.52 1.07 -0.31
C ARG A 185 -8.03 0.98 -0.49
N ASP A 186 -7.41 -0.11 -0.04
CA ASP A 186 -6.04 -0.41 -0.45
C ASP A 186 -6.06 -1.52 -1.50
N GLU A 187 -5.11 -1.49 -2.43
CA GLU A 187 -4.86 -2.55 -3.40
C GLU A 187 -3.43 -3.02 -3.22
N ALA A 188 -3.19 -4.33 -3.24
CA ALA A 188 -1.87 -4.90 -2.99
C ALA A 188 -1.48 -5.95 -4.04
N VAL A 189 -0.25 -5.82 -4.53
CA VAL A 189 0.43 -6.83 -5.33
C VAL A 189 1.61 -7.41 -4.56
N GLN A 190 1.98 -8.64 -4.90
CA GLN A 190 3.24 -9.26 -4.50
C GLN A 190 4.27 -9.03 -5.60
N ILE A 191 5.44 -8.50 -5.19
CA ILE A 191 6.57 -8.24 -6.09
C ILE A 191 7.49 -9.46 -6.14
N VAL A 192 7.83 -9.98 -4.96
CA VAL A 192 8.58 -11.23 -4.73
C VAL A 192 8.00 -11.90 -3.48
N PRO A 193 8.29 -13.18 -3.19
CA PRO A 193 7.88 -13.80 -1.94
C PRO A 193 8.15 -12.89 -0.73
N GLY A 194 7.10 -12.66 0.06
CA GLY A 194 7.15 -11.84 1.27
C GLY A 194 7.36 -10.33 1.08
N VAL A 195 7.30 -9.79 -0.14
CA VAL A 195 7.29 -8.32 -0.37
C VAL A 195 6.08 -7.91 -1.16
N TYR A 196 5.33 -6.98 -0.59
CA TYR A 196 4.08 -6.48 -1.13
C TYR A 196 4.17 -4.98 -1.37
N LEU A 197 3.72 -4.54 -2.54
CA LEU A 197 3.54 -3.12 -2.86
C LEU A 197 2.04 -2.83 -2.95
N GLY A 198 1.62 -1.73 -2.34
CA GLY A 198 0.23 -1.36 -2.28
C GLY A 198 -0.06 0.09 -2.65
N ALA A 199 -1.22 0.30 -3.27
CA ALA A 199 -1.77 1.61 -3.57
C ALA A 199 -2.86 1.93 -2.53
N LYS A 200 -2.80 3.11 -1.93
CA LYS A 200 -3.81 3.61 -0.99
C LYS A 200 -4.76 4.55 -1.71
N LEU A 201 -6.05 4.22 -1.72
CA LEU A 201 -7.07 4.92 -2.48
C LEU A 201 -8.11 5.57 -1.56
N TRP A 202 -8.56 6.75 -1.97
CA TRP A 202 -9.67 7.49 -1.38
C TRP A 202 -10.92 7.31 -2.22
N HIS A 203 -12.01 6.86 -1.62
CA HIS A 203 -13.32 6.80 -2.25
C HIS A 203 -14.02 8.16 -2.18
N GLN A 204 -14.43 8.67 -3.34
CA GLN A 204 -15.28 9.84 -3.51
C GLN A 204 -16.38 9.54 -4.54
N ASP A 205 -17.35 10.45 -4.68
CA ASP A 205 -18.58 10.21 -5.47
C ASP A 205 -18.33 9.78 -6.92
N ASN A 206 -17.22 10.21 -7.54
CA ASN A 206 -16.84 9.85 -8.90
C ASN A 206 -15.73 8.78 -8.96
N GLY A 207 -15.63 7.93 -7.93
CA GLY A 207 -14.73 6.79 -7.87
C GLY A 207 -13.54 6.97 -6.94
N TYR A 208 -12.51 6.16 -7.15
CA TYR A 208 -11.33 6.14 -6.31
C TYR A 208 -10.23 7.07 -6.82
N ARG A 209 -9.44 7.63 -5.91
CA ARG A 209 -8.26 8.45 -6.20
C ARG A 209 -7.08 8.01 -5.36
N GLN A 210 -5.94 7.79 -6.01
CA GLN A 210 -4.73 7.36 -5.30
C GLN A 210 -4.17 8.50 -4.45
N LEU A 211 -3.83 8.17 -3.21
CA LEU A 211 -3.24 9.10 -2.25
C LEU A 211 -1.74 8.86 -2.04
N ALA A 212 -1.34 7.59 -2.00
CA ALA A 212 -0.01 7.16 -1.58
C ALA A 212 0.27 5.72 -2.06
N TYR A 213 1.56 5.36 -2.03
CA TYR A 213 2.00 3.98 -2.01
C TYR A 213 2.39 3.57 -0.59
N TRP A 214 2.14 2.31 -0.26
CA TRP A 214 2.64 1.64 0.93
C TRP A 214 3.29 0.32 0.51
N ALA A 215 4.14 -0.23 1.37
CA ALA A 215 4.73 -1.54 1.17
C ALA A 215 4.67 -2.31 2.48
N ALA A 216 4.68 -3.63 2.37
CA ALA A 216 4.76 -4.49 3.53
C ALA A 216 5.68 -5.67 3.24
N LYS A 217 6.38 -6.13 4.29
CA LYS A 217 7.17 -7.35 4.24
C LYS A 217 6.61 -8.37 5.22
N SER A 218 6.64 -9.65 4.83
CA SER A 218 6.40 -10.77 5.74
C SER A 218 7.65 -11.65 5.82
N PRO A 219 7.82 -12.41 6.92
CA PRO A 219 8.88 -13.41 6.98
C PRO A 219 8.77 -14.38 5.81
N ILE A 220 9.90 -14.70 5.19
CA ILE A 220 9.99 -15.83 4.27
C ILE A 220 9.81 -17.11 5.10
N ALA A 221 8.89 -17.98 4.69
CA ALA A 221 8.79 -19.31 5.31
C ALA A 221 10.10 -20.06 5.05
N ALA A 222 10.77 -20.49 6.12
CA ALA A 222 11.97 -21.31 6.08
C ALA A 222 11.69 -22.72 5.53
#